data_AF-A0AAW4BPD4-F1
#
_entry.id   AF-A0AAW4BPD4-F1
#
_cell.length_a   1.000
_cell.length_b   1.000
_cell.length_c   1.000
_cell.angle_alpha   90.00
_cell.angle_beta   90.00
_cell.angle_gamma   90.00
#
_symmetry.space_group_name_H-M   'P 1'
#
loop_
_entity.id
_entity.type
_entity.pdbx_description
1 polymer ?
#
loop_
_entity_poly.entity_id
_entity_poly.type
_entity_poly.pdbx_seq_one_letter_code
_entity_poly.pdbx_strand_id
1 'polypeptide(L)'
;MANNQDQNRGNQGGNANTNPGNFANDREKASEAGHKGGQASGGNFKNDPERASEAGQKGGQASGGNFANDREKASEAGRKGGENSHGGGRKSDDNR
;
A
#
# COMPACT_ATOMS: atom_id res chain seq x y z
N MET A 1 35.66 31.61 -4.71
CA MET A 1 34.23 31.96 -4.58
C MET A 1 33.47 30.64 -4.56
N ALA A 2 32.90 30.25 -3.42
CA ALA A 2 32.18 28.99 -3.28
C ALA A 2 30.71 29.20 -3.69
N ASN A 3 30.25 28.49 -4.73
CA ASN A 3 28.86 28.51 -5.16
C ASN A 3 28.03 27.60 -4.26
N ASN A 4 27.13 28.22 -3.51
CA ASN A 4 26.24 27.59 -2.55
C ASN A 4 24.86 27.40 -3.21
N GLN A 5 24.72 26.39 -4.08
CA GLN A 5 23.46 26.03 -4.72
C GLN A 5 23.04 24.60 -4.34
N ASP A 6 23.00 24.34 -3.03
CA ASP A 6 22.33 23.18 -2.42
C ASP A 6 21.24 23.66 -1.45
N GLN A 7 20.30 24.44 -1.98
CA GLN A 7 19.01 24.66 -1.33
C GLN A 7 17.94 24.04 -2.24
N ASN A 8 17.81 22.72 -2.21
CA ASN A 8 16.79 22.10 -1.36
C ASN A 8 15.50 22.94 -1.31
N ARG A 9 14.54 22.58 -2.16
CA ARG A 9 13.25 22.06 -1.70
C ARG A 9 12.40 21.66 -2.90
N GLY A 10 12.53 20.38 -3.27
CA GLY A 10 11.42 19.67 -3.85
C GLY A 10 10.30 19.61 -2.81
N ASN A 11 9.21 20.32 -3.05
CA ASN A 11 7.92 20.01 -2.45
C ASN A 11 6.81 20.67 -3.28
N GLN A 12 6.63 20.20 -4.51
CA GLN A 12 5.39 20.39 -5.28
C GLN A 12 4.50 19.16 -5.08
N GLY A 13 4.36 18.69 -3.85
CA GLY A 13 3.21 17.87 -3.45
C GLY A 13 2.17 18.84 -2.91
N GLY A 14 1.04 18.98 -3.62
CA GLY A 14 -0.02 19.93 -3.27
C GLY A 14 -0.30 19.94 -1.77
N ASN A 15 -0.38 21.14 -1.18
CA ASN A 15 -0.56 21.36 0.25
C ASN A 15 -1.59 20.36 0.80
N ALA A 16 -1.12 19.36 1.55
CA ALA A 16 -1.97 18.30 2.08
C ALA A 16 -3.09 18.88 2.95
N ASN A 17 -2.89 20.11 3.47
CA ASN A 17 -3.82 20.87 4.29
C ASN A 17 -4.85 21.70 3.51
N THR A 18 -4.82 21.69 2.17
CA THR A 18 -5.76 22.48 1.33
C THR A 18 -6.63 21.61 0.41
N ASN A 19 -6.46 20.29 0.43
CA ASN A 19 -7.35 19.39 -0.30
C ASN A 19 -8.60 19.09 0.55
N PRO A 20 -9.78 19.64 0.22
CA PRO A 20 -11.02 19.41 0.99
C PRO A 20 -11.54 17.97 0.89
N GLY A 21 -10.98 17.16 -0.03
CA GLY A 21 -11.26 15.74 -0.14
C GLY A 21 -10.35 14.85 0.71
N ASN A 22 -9.31 15.39 1.35
CA ASN A 22 -8.36 14.60 2.12
C ASN A 22 -8.87 14.34 3.54
N PHE A 23 -9.01 13.07 3.91
CA PHE A 23 -9.42 12.62 5.25
C PHE A 23 -8.49 13.07 6.37
N ALA A 24 -7.22 13.43 6.06
CA ALA A 24 -6.30 13.97 7.05
C ALA A 24 -6.77 15.33 7.64
N ASN A 25 -7.55 16.11 6.88
CA ASN A 25 -8.05 17.42 7.30
C ASN A 25 -9.45 17.37 7.92
N ASP A 26 -10.15 16.24 7.80
CA ASP A 26 -11.53 16.06 8.21
C ASP A 26 -11.70 14.68 8.86
N ARG A 27 -11.43 14.65 10.18
CA ARG A 27 -11.50 13.42 10.98
C ARG A 27 -12.93 12.89 11.07
N GLU A 28 -13.94 13.76 11.04
CA GLU A 28 -15.34 13.35 11.08
C GLU A 28 -15.71 12.58 9.82
N LYS A 29 -15.39 13.14 8.64
CA LYS A 29 -15.56 12.45 7.36
C LYS A 29 -14.75 11.16 7.29
N ALA A 30 -13.52 11.14 7.82
CA ALA A 30 -12.71 9.93 7.89
C ALA A 30 -13.38 8.83 8.73
N SER A 31 -13.91 9.23 9.89
CA SER A 31 -14.62 8.33 10.80
C SER A 31 -15.91 7.82 10.17
N GLU A 32 -16.70 8.70 9.54
CA GLU A 32 -17.94 8.35 8.84
C GLU A 32 -17.68 7.37 7.69
N ALA A 33 -16.65 7.61 6.88
CA ALA A 33 -16.25 6.70 5.81
C ALA A 33 -15.81 5.33 6.35
N GLY A 34 -15.02 5.32 7.43
CA GLY A 34 -14.62 4.09 8.12
C GLY A 34 -15.82 3.32 8.70
N HIS A 35 -16.76 4.02 9.34
CA HIS A 35 -17.98 3.44 9.88
C HIS A 35 -18.88 2.85 8.78
N LYS A 36 -19.16 3.61 7.71
CA LYS A 36 -19.94 3.14 6.56
C LYS A 36 -19.27 1.95 5.88
N GLY A 37 -17.95 1.99 5.70
CA GLY A 37 -17.17 0.87 5.17
C GLY A 37 -17.28 -0.37 6.04
N GLY A 38 -17.13 -0.22 7.36
CA GLY A 38 -17.26 -1.33 8.32
C GLY A 38 -18.68 -1.92 8.38
N GLN A 39 -19.71 -1.08 8.29
CA GLN A 39 -21.11 -1.51 8.20
C GLN A 39 -21.39 -2.28 6.90
N ALA A 40 -20.90 -1.79 5.77
CA ALA A 40 -21.05 -2.44 4.47
C ALA A 40 -20.29 -3.76 4.37
N SER A 41 -19.11 -3.85 5.00
CA SER A 41 -18.31 -5.09 5.08
C SER A 41 -18.88 -6.11 6.07
N GLY A 42 -20.04 -5.84 6.68
CA GLY A 42 -20.82 -6.67 7.61
C GLY A 42 -20.12 -7.05 8.91
N GLY A 43 -19.14 -6.26 9.34
CA GLY A 43 -18.51 -6.38 10.65
C GLY A 43 -17.09 -6.95 10.63
N ASN A 44 -16.48 -7.01 11.81
CA ASN A 44 -15.09 -7.46 11.98
C ASN A 44 -15.00 -9.00 11.96
N PHE A 45 -14.11 -9.55 11.14
CA PHE A 45 -13.79 -10.98 11.06
C PHE A 45 -13.33 -11.63 12.38
N LYS A 46 -12.97 -10.81 13.39
CA LYS A 46 -12.46 -11.30 14.69
C LYS A 46 -13.47 -12.18 15.44
N ASN A 47 -14.76 -11.93 15.29
CA ASN A 47 -15.81 -12.66 15.99
C ASN A 47 -16.58 -13.62 15.07
N ASP A 48 -16.18 -13.73 13.80
CA ASP A 48 -16.82 -14.56 12.78
C ASP A 48 -15.75 -15.28 11.94
N PRO A 49 -15.21 -16.41 12.46
CA PRO A 49 -14.12 -17.14 11.82
C PRO A 49 -14.52 -17.77 10.49
N GLU A 50 -15.79 -18.15 10.33
CA GLU A 50 -16.31 -18.71 9.09
C GLU A 50 -16.27 -17.67 7.97
N ARG A 51 -16.75 -16.46 8.26
CA ARG A 51 -16.66 -15.33 7.34
C ARG A 51 -15.22 -14.91 7.05
N ALA A 52 -14.34 -14.97 8.05
CA ALA A 52 -12.92 -14.71 7.86
C ALA A 52 -12.29 -15.69 6.86
N SER A 53 -12.63 -16.98 7.02
CA SER A 53 -12.20 -18.05 6.14
C SER A 53 -12.74 -17.86 4.73
N GLU A 54 -14.03 -17.54 4.58
CA GLU A 54 -14.67 -17.31 3.27
C GLU A 54 -14.05 -16.10 2.55
N ALA A 55 -13.85 -14.98 3.26
CA ALA A 55 -13.20 -13.80 2.70
C ALA A 55 -11.75 -14.07 2.31
N GLY A 56 -11.01 -14.82 3.15
CA GLY A 56 -9.65 -15.26 2.85
C GLY A 56 -9.58 -16.17 1.63
N GLN A 57 -10.51 -17.12 1.49
CA GLN A 57 -10.61 -17.98 0.32
C GLN A 57 -10.93 -17.20 -0.95
N LYS A 58 -11.92 -16.29 -0.92
CA LYS A 58 -12.27 -15.44 -2.07
C LYS A 58 -11.11 -14.52 -2.48
N GLY A 59 -10.44 -13.89 -1.51
CA GLY A 59 -9.27 -13.06 -1.76
C GLY A 59 -8.08 -13.85 -2.30
N GLY A 60 -7.89 -15.07 -1.78
CA GLY A 60 -6.91 -16.03 -2.28
C GLY A 60 -7.19 -16.41 -3.73
N GLN A 61 -8.42 -16.81 -4.06
CA GLN A 61 -8.83 -17.16 -5.42
C GLN A 61 -8.63 -16.00 -6.41
N ALA A 62 -9.03 -14.78 -6.03
CA ALA A 62 -8.84 -13.58 -6.85
C ALA A 62 -7.36 -13.26 -7.11
N SER A 63 -6.48 -13.61 -6.16
CA SER A 63 -5.03 -13.41 -6.26
C SER A 63 -4.29 -14.59 -6.91
N GLY A 64 -5.02 -15.61 -7.41
CA GLY A 64 -4.45 -16.79 -8.04
C GLY A 64 -4.21 -17.99 -7.12
N GLY A 65 -4.65 -17.95 -5.86
CA GLY A 65 -4.49 -19.01 -4.88
C GLY A 65 -3.10 -19.06 -4.24
N ASN A 66 -2.83 -20.12 -3.48
CA ASN A 66 -1.51 -20.33 -2.88
C ASN A 66 -0.49 -20.79 -3.93
N PHE A 67 0.62 -20.05 -4.03
CA PHE A 67 1.74 -20.35 -4.93
C PHE A 67 2.55 -21.61 -4.54
N ALA A 68 2.27 -22.20 -3.37
CA ALA A 68 3.03 -23.32 -2.82
C ALA A 68 3.08 -24.56 -3.74
N ASN A 69 2.02 -24.79 -4.53
CA ASN A 69 1.91 -25.93 -5.42
C ASN A 69 2.12 -25.58 -6.91
N ASP A 70 2.38 -24.31 -7.23
CA ASP A 70 2.53 -23.83 -8.61
C ASP A 70 3.73 -22.89 -8.71
N ARG A 71 4.89 -23.49 -9.02
CA ARG A 71 6.19 -22.80 -9.10
C ARG A 71 6.22 -21.74 -10.19
N GLU A 72 5.56 -21.98 -11.32
CA GLU A 72 5.53 -21.03 -12.43
C GLU A 72 4.77 -19.78 -12.02
N LYS A 73 3.60 -19.95 -11.41
CA LYS A 73 2.78 -18.87 -10.86
C LYS A 73 3.48 -18.13 -9.73
N ALA A 74 4.18 -18.85 -8.85
CA ALA A 74 5.02 -18.26 -7.79
C ALA A 74 6.09 -17.34 -8.37
N SER A 75 6.76 -17.80 -9.42
CA SER A 75 7.85 -17.08 -10.09
C SER A 75 7.33 -15.85 -10.81
N GLU A 76 6.18 -15.95 -11.50
CA GLU A 76 5.54 -14.82 -12.16
C GLU A 76 5.07 -13.75 -11.17
N ALA A 77 4.43 -14.16 -10.06
CA ALA A 77 4.00 -13.23 -9.01
C ALA A 77 5.19 -12.57 -8.33
N GLY A 78 6.27 -13.31 -8.05
CA GLY A 78 7.52 -12.78 -7.53
C GLY A 78 8.19 -11.78 -8.48
N ARG A 79 8.23 -12.08 -9.78
CA ARG A 79 8.74 -11.17 -10.81
C ARG A 79 7.92 -9.88 -10.86
N LYS A 80 6.59 -9.98 -10.92
CA LYS A 80 5.68 -8.83 -10.98
C LYS A 80 5.71 -7.98 -9.70
N GLY A 81 5.85 -8.62 -8.54
CA GLY A 81 6.08 -7.93 -7.27
C GLY A 81 7.43 -7.20 -7.24
N GLY A 82 8.45 -7.85 -7.80
CA GLY A 82 9.80 -7.30 -7.98
C GLY A 82 9.86 -6.10 -8.93
N GLU A 83 9.13 -6.14 -10.04
CA GLU A 83 9.08 -5.07 -11.05
C GLU A 83 8.55 -3.74 -10.50
N ASN A 84 7.65 -3.79 -9.50
CA ASN A 84 7.14 -2.58 -8.83
C ASN A 84 8.06 -2.12 -7.69
N SER A 85 8.92 -3.01 -7.17
CA SER A 85 9.96 -2.62 -6.25
C SER A 85 11.13 -2.03 -7.03
N HIS A 86 11.20 -0.70 -7.10
CA HIS A 86 12.46 -0.02 -7.34
C HIS A 86 13.35 -0.35 -6.15
N GLY A 87 14.08 -1.48 -6.24
CA GLY A 87 15.04 -1.92 -5.25
C GLY A 87 15.92 -0.73 -4.91
N GLY A 88 15.79 -0.24 -3.67
CA GLY A 88 16.49 0.94 -3.19
C GLY A 88 17.96 0.78 -3.52
N GLY A 89 18.42 1.64 -4.45
CA GLY A 89 19.79 1.65 -4.91
C GLY A 89 20.70 1.85 -3.73
N ARG A 90 21.28 0.75 -3.23
CA ARG A 90 22.53 0.80 -2.50
C ARG A 90 23.56 1.28 -3.52
N LYS A 91 23.76 2.60 -3.59
CA LYS A 91 25.01 3.14 -4.10
C LYS A 91 26.07 2.56 -3.19
N SER A 92 26.75 1.52 -3.66
CA SER A 92 28.01 1.10 -3.04
C SER A 92 28.89 2.34 -3.08
N ASP A 93 29.30 2.81 -1.89
CA ASP A 93 30.36 3.79 -1.74
C ASP A 93 31.68 3.15 -2.18
N ASP A 94 31.87 3.03 -3.50
CA ASP A 94 33.16 2.73 -4.11
C ASP A 94 33.87 4.07 -4.37
N ASN A 95 34.60 4.56 -3.38
CA ASN A 95 35.60 5.63 -3.57
C ASN A 95 36.93 5.18 -2.95
N ARG A 96 37.72 4.47 -3.76
CA ARG A 96 39.17 4.26 -3.59
C ARG A 96 39.92 5.34 -4.35
#